data_AF-A0A8S3K859-F1
#
_entry.id   AF-A0A8S3K859-F1
#
_cell.length_a   1.000
_cell.length_b   1.000
_cell.length_c   1.000
_cell.angle_alpha   90.00
_cell.angle_beta   90.00
_cell.angle_gamma   90.00
#
_symmetry.space_group_name_H-M   'P 1'
#
loop_
_entity.id
_entity.type
_entity.pdbx_description
1 polymer ?
#
loop_
_entity_poly.entity_id
_entity_poly.type
_entity_poly.pdbx_seq_one_letter_code
_entity_poly.pdbx_strand_id
1 'polypeptide(L)'
;MRLTPVPLFFYKHPVEAVEYSGLSGLITHGDKKAYDACRYYGALIVAAVNGVEKKKLLDKDFYTTCKEWFGDTALHPDIQNIANGSYQKGGYDKGIRGKGYIVDALEAALWAFWSDKDSFRDGVLAAVNLGD
;
A
#
# COMPACT_ATOMS: atom_id res chain seq x y z
N MET A 1 -9.67 -3.77 -0.31
CA MET A 1 -10.06 -4.91 0.55
C MET A 1 -9.98 -6.30 -0.11
N ARG A 2 -9.95 -6.46 -1.44
CA ARG A 2 -9.89 -7.78 -2.11
C ARG A 2 -8.64 -8.02 -2.97
N LEU A 3 -7.58 -7.23 -2.75
CA LEU A 3 -6.49 -7.09 -3.70
C LEU A 3 -5.59 -8.34 -3.78
N THR A 4 -5.24 -8.91 -2.63
CA THR A 4 -4.13 -9.87 -2.45
C THR A 4 -4.05 -11.03 -3.47
N PRO A 5 -5.15 -11.66 -3.93
CA PRO A 5 -5.05 -12.73 -4.92
C PRO A 5 -4.33 -12.33 -6.21
N VAL A 6 -4.47 -11.08 -6.68
CA VAL A 6 -3.88 -10.61 -7.94
C VAL A 6 -2.34 -10.53 -7.87
N PRO A 7 -1.72 -9.75 -6.96
CA PRO A 7 -0.27 -9.71 -6.87
C PRO A 7 0.35 -11.05 -6.46
N LEU A 8 -0.38 -11.92 -5.72
CA LEU A 8 0.10 -13.28 -5.44
C LEU A 8 0.13 -14.17 -6.68
N PHE A 9 -0.84 -14.05 -7.59
CA PHE A 9 -0.84 -14.83 -8.83
C PHE A 9 0.32 -14.40 -9.74
N PHE A 10 0.57 -13.09 -9.83
CA PHE A 10 1.58 -12.51 -10.70
C PHE A 10 2.92 -12.20 -10.00
N TYR A 11 3.23 -12.75 -8.82
CA TYR A 11 4.39 -12.31 -8.02
C TYR A 11 5.76 -12.45 -8.72
N LYS A 12 5.88 -13.33 -9.72
CA LYS A 12 7.08 -13.50 -10.58
C LYS A 12 7.16 -12.50 -11.74
N HIS A 13 6.10 -11.72 -11.94
CA HIS A 13 5.86 -10.81 -13.05
C HIS A 13 5.43 -9.44 -12.50
N PRO A 14 6.36 -8.65 -11.91
CA PRO A 14 6.00 -7.47 -11.13
C PRO A 14 5.25 -6.38 -11.91
N VAL A 15 5.57 -6.19 -13.19
CA VAL A 15 4.88 -5.21 -14.05
C VAL A 15 3.41 -5.60 -14.20
N GLU A 16 3.14 -6.87 -14.54
CA GLU A 16 1.80 -7.43 -14.66
C GLU A 16 1.06 -7.42 -13.31
N ALA A 17 1.76 -7.76 -12.22
CA ALA A 17 1.19 -7.74 -10.89
C ALA A 17 0.69 -6.36 -10.47
N VAL A 18 1.48 -5.32 -10.74
CA VAL A 18 1.11 -3.92 -10.44
C VAL A 18 -0.02 -3.46 -11.35
N GLU A 19 0.07 -3.70 -12.66
CA GLU A 19 -0.97 -3.29 -13.61
C GLU A 19 -2.32 -3.96 -13.31
N TYR A 20 -2.34 -5.29 -13.18
CA TYR A 20 -3.57 -6.02 -12.90
C TYR A 20 -4.12 -5.74 -11.49
N SER A 21 -3.26 -5.39 -10.53
CA SER A 21 -3.72 -4.89 -9.23
C SER A 21 -4.59 -3.65 -9.39
N GLY A 22 -4.16 -2.67 -10.19
CA GLY A 22 -4.95 -1.49 -10.53
C GLY A 22 -6.24 -1.84 -11.27
N LEU A 23 -6.14 -2.59 -12.37
CA LEU A 23 -7.29 -2.95 -13.22
C LEU A 23 -8.37 -3.73 -12.45
N SER A 24 -7.99 -4.58 -11.47
CA SER A 24 -8.93 -5.32 -10.63
C SER A 24 -9.81 -4.43 -9.73
N GLY A 25 -9.37 -3.21 -9.43
CA GLY A 25 -10.15 -2.22 -8.68
C GLY A 25 -11.20 -1.53 -9.56
N LEU A 26 -10.80 -1.18 -10.78
CA LEU A 26 -11.61 -0.41 -11.74
C LEU A 26 -12.95 -1.04 -12.10
N ILE A 27 -13.07 -2.37 -12.02
CA ILE A 27 -14.33 -3.09 -12.28
C ILE A 27 -15.49 -2.63 -11.38
N THR A 28 -15.19 -2.02 -10.22
CA THR A 28 -16.20 -1.57 -9.24
C THR A 28 -15.94 -0.17 -8.68
N HIS A 29 -14.73 0.37 -8.83
CA HIS A 29 -14.32 1.66 -8.28
C HIS A 29 -13.54 2.42 -9.36
N GLY A 30 -14.19 3.37 -10.04
CA GLY A 30 -13.60 4.13 -11.16
C GLY A 30 -12.66 5.27 -10.77
N ASP A 31 -12.39 5.49 -9.48
CA ASP A 31 -11.56 6.59 -9.00
C ASP A 31 -10.05 6.29 -9.19
N LYS A 32 -9.30 7.30 -9.66
CA LYS A 32 -7.85 7.17 -9.94
C LYS A 32 -7.02 6.87 -8.68
N LYS A 33 -7.41 7.39 -7.51
CA LYS A 33 -6.74 7.08 -6.25
C LYS A 33 -6.95 5.64 -5.86
N ALA A 34 -8.15 5.09 -6.10
CA ALA A 34 -8.42 3.68 -5.86
C ALA A 34 -7.58 2.77 -6.77
N TYR A 35 -7.47 3.11 -8.06
CA TYR A 35 -6.60 2.42 -9.01
C TYR A 35 -5.12 2.45 -8.56
N ASP A 36 -4.59 3.64 -8.26
CA ASP A 36 -3.18 3.79 -7.89
C ASP A 36 -2.85 3.24 -6.49
N ALA A 37 -3.80 3.28 -5.54
CA ALA A 37 -3.66 2.62 -4.25
C ALA A 37 -3.52 1.10 -4.42
N CYS A 38 -4.30 0.49 -5.33
CA CYS A 38 -4.18 -0.93 -5.62
C CYS A 38 -2.83 -1.25 -6.28
N ARG A 39 -2.36 -0.42 -7.22
CA ARG A 39 -1.04 -0.59 -7.85
C ARG A 39 0.09 -0.55 -6.82
N TYR A 40 0.09 0.46 -5.97
CA TYR A 40 1.13 0.63 -4.95
C TYR A 40 1.09 -0.49 -3.91
N TYR A 41 -0.10 -0.83 -3.40
CA TYR A 41 -0.23 -1.94 -2.45
C TYR A 41 0.12 -3.30 -3.07
N GLY A 42 -0.19 -3.49 -4.36
CA GLY A 42 0.23 -4.66 -5.13
C GLY A 42 1.76 -4.78 -5.22
N ALA A 43 2.46 -3.68 -5.52
CA ALA A 43 3.92 -3.64 -5.55
C ALA A 43 4.54 -4.03 -4.19
N LEU A 44 3.99 -3.51 -3.08
CA LEU A 44 4.42 -3.86 -1.73
C LEU A 44 4.25 -5.35 -1.43
N ILE A 45 3.12 -5.95 -1.82
CA ILE A 45 2.85 -7.38 -1.65
C ILE A 45 3.84 -8.22 -2.48
N VAL A 46 4.05 -7.87 -3.75
CA VAL A 46 4.99 -8.57 -4.62
C VAL A 46 6.40 -8.52 -4.05
N ALA A 47 6.86 -7.35 -3.59
CA ALA A 47 8.17 -7.20 -2.99
C ALA A 47 8.29 -8.03 -1.69
N ALA A 48 7.29 -7.98 -0.81
CA ALA A 48 7.28 -8.76 0.43
C ALA A 48 7.34 -10.28 0.19
N VAL A 49 6.58 -10.79 -0.78
CA VAL A 49 6.57 -12.22 -1.14
C VAL A 49 7.90 -12.66 -1.75
N ASN A 50 8.60 -11.77 -2.44
CA ASN A 50 9.95 -12.02 -2.95
C ASN A 50 11.05 -11.80 -1.89
N GLY A 51 10.69 -11.64 -0.62
CA GLY A 51 11.64 -11.58 0.49
C GLY A 51 12.28 -10.21 0.72
N VAL A 52 11.75 -9.14 0.12
CA VAL A 52 12.22 -7.77 0.41
C VAL A 52 11.92 -7.43 1.87
N GLU A 53 12.95 -7.01 2.60
CA GLU A 53 12.85 -6.67 4.01
C GLU A 53 11.90 -5.49 4.26
N LYS A 54 11.20 -5.52 5.39
CA LYS A 54 10.27 -4.45 5.82
C LYS A 54 10.88 -3.05 5.75
N LYS A 55 12.14 -2.90 6.15
CA LYS A 55 12.85 -1.60 6.07
C LYS A 55 12.92 -1.05 4.65
N LYS A 56 13.07 -1.93 3.65
CA LYS A 56 13.09 -1.55 2.22
C LYS A 56 11.69 -1.31 1.67
N LEU A 57 10.68 -2.04 2.14
CA LEU A 57 9.28 -1.78 1.79
C LEU A 57 8.80 -0.40 2.27
N LEU A 58 9.25 0.02 3.45
CA LEU A 58 8.88 1.29 4.09
C LEU A 58 9.84 2.45 3.74
N ASP A 59 10.82 2.21 2.86
CA ASP A 59 11.73 3.26 2.40
C ASP A 59 10.97 4.24 1.49
N LYS A 60 11.20 5.55 1.68
CA LYS A 60 10.61 6.60 0.84
C LYS A 60 10.97 6.44 -0.64
N ASP A 61 12.09 5.79 -0.94
CA ASP A 61 12.57 5.54 -2.29
C ASP A 61 12.05 4.22 -2.87
N PHE A 62 11.20 3.47 -2.16
CA PHE A 62 10.63 2.19 -2.64
C PHE A 62 9.92 2.36 -3.98
N TYR A 63 9.06 3.38 -4.10
CA TYR A 63 8.35 3.65 -5.36
C TYR A 63 9.31 3.96 -6.52
N THR A 64 10.34 4.77 -6.25
CA THR A 64 11.37 5.12 -7.24
C THR A 64 12.19 3.90 -7.67
N THR A 65 12.54 3.03 -6.71
CA THR A 65 13.30 1.80 -6.94
C THR A 65 12.52 0.83 -7.83
N CYS A 66 11.20 0.76 -7.64
CA CYS A 66 10.30 -0.10 -8.41
C CYS A 66 9.63 0.63 -9.59
N LYS A 67 10.13 1.79 -10.03
CA LYS A 67 9.45 2.65 -11.01
C LYS A 67 9.08 1.92 -12.30
N GLU A 68 9.94 1.02 -12.76
CA GLU A 68 9.71 0.19 -13.96
C GLU A 68 8.44 -0.67 -13.87
N TRP A 69 8.00 -1.05 -12.67
CA TRP A 69 6.78 -1.84 -12.47
C TRP A 69 5.50 -1.02 -12.72
N PHE A 70 5.60 0.31 -12.70
CA PHE A 70 4.47 1.23 -12.87
C PHE A 70 4.36 1.76 -14.31
N GLY A 71 5.24 1.34 -15.23
CA GLY A 71 5.28 1.86 -16.59
C GLY A 71 5.33 3.39 -16.63
N ASP A 72 4.68 4.00 -17.63
CA ASP A 72 4.69 5.46 -17.83
C ASP A 72 3.66 6.21 -16.98
N THR A 73 2.79 5.49 -16.25
CA THR A 73 1.71 6.11 -15.48
C THR A 73 2.13 6.32 -14.04
N ALA A 74 2.47 7.57 -13.72
CA ALA A 74 2.75 8.00 -12.36
C ALA A 74 1.55 7.76 -11.42
N LEU A 75 1.86 7.50 -10.14
CA LEU A 75 0.84 7.42 -9.09
C LEU A 75 0.18 8.79 -8.87
N HIS A 76 -1.10 8.76 -8.50
CA HIS A 76 -1.81 9.94 -8.02
C HIS A 76 -1.06 10.61 -6.85
N PRO A 77 -1.02 11.96 -6.78
CA PRO A 77 -0.28 12.69 -5.73
C PRO A 77 -0.55 12.23 -4.30
N ASP A 78 -1.81 11.98 -3.95
CA ASP A 78 -2.17 11.47 -2.61
C ASP A 78 -1.52 10.12 -2.28
N ILE A 79 -1.41 9.21 -3.27
CA ILE A 79 -0.77 7.91 -3.09
C ILE A 79 0.76 8.06 -3.08
N GLN A 80 1.31 8.99 -3.86
CA GLN A 80 2.73 9.34 -3.77
C GLN A 80 3.09 9.91 -2.40
N ASN A 81 2.23 10.74 -1.81
CA ASN A 81 2.44 11.27 -0.47
C ASN A 81 2.53 10.15 0.58
N ILE A 82 1.68 9.14 0.46
CA ILE A 82 1.75 7.92 1.28
C ILE A 82 3.05 7.16 1.02
N ALA A 83 3.41 6.94 -0.26
CA ALA A 83 4.65 6.26 -0.62
C ALA A 83 5.91 6.96 -0.08
N ASN A 84 5.86 8.29 0.05
CA ASN A 84 6.90 9.11 0.63
C ASN A 84 6.91 9.13 2.17
N GLY A 85 6.03 8.36 2.81
CA GLY A 85 6.07 8.13 4.26
C GLY A 85 5.11 8.99 5.09
N SER A 86 4.03 9.55 4.53
CA SER A 86 3.06 10.36 5.30
C SER A 86 2.43 9.62 6.50
N TYR A 87 2.46 8.28 6.47
CA TYR A 87 2.00 7.40 7.55
C TYR A 87 2.95 7.34 8.76
N GLN A 88 4.20 7.81 8.66
CA GLN A 88 5.22 7.75 9.72
C GLN A 88 5.01 8.85 10.78
N LYS A 89 3.83 8.85 11.41
CA LYS A 89 3.39 9.83 12.42
C LYS A 89 2.73 9.14 13.61
N GLY A 90 2.41 9.92 14.65
CA GLY A 90 1.91 9.43 15.95
C GLY A 90 0.47 8.89 15.97
N GLY A 91 0.03 8.16 14.94
CA GLY A 91 -1.26 7.47 14.93
C GLY A 91 -2.47 8.40 14.91
N TYR A 92 -3.53 7.99 15.62
CA TYR A 92 -4.83 8.65 15.61
C TYR A 92 -4.75 10.15 15.99
N ASP A 93 -4.00 10.51 17.02
CA ASP A 93 -3.84 11.90 17.47
C ASP A 93 -3.13 12.78 16.44
N LYS A 94 -2.40 12.17 15.50
CA LYS A 94 -1.71 12.86 14.40
C LYS A 94 -2.45 12.69 13.06
N GLY A 95 -3.71 12.29 13.09
CA GLY A 95 -4.59 12.30 11.93
C GLY A 95 -4.59 11.01 11.10
N ILE A 96 -4.04 9.89 11.59
CA ILE A 96 -4.27 8.59 10.94
C ILE A 96 -5.73 8.18 11.14
N ARG A 97 -6.40 7.78 10.07
CA ARG A 97 -7.83 7.42 10.06
C ARG A 97 -8.04 6.12 9.28
N GLY A 98 -8.76 5.16 9.86
CA GLY A 98 -9.03 3.83 9.29
C GLY A 98 -10.26 3.75 8.37
N LYS A 99 -10.79 4.90 7.94
CA LYS A 99 -12.10 5.04 7.29
C LYS A 99 -12.20 4.38 5.91
N GLY A 100 -13.42 4.32 5.37
CA GLY A 100 -13.71 3.79 4.03
C GLY A 100 -13.11 4.54 2.83
N TYR A 101 -12.43 5.68 3.03
CA TYR A 101 -11.74 6.39 1.96
C TYR A 101 -10.37 5.74 1.69
N ILE A 102 -10.10 5.38 0.44
CA ILE A 102 -8.96 4.52 0.09
C ILE A 102 -7.59 5.11 0.47
N VAL A 103 -7.45 6.44 0.40
CA VAL A 103 -6.20 7.13 0.80
C VAL A 103 -5.97 6.94 2.29
N ASP A 104 -6.99 7.22 3.11
CA ASP A 104 -6.95 7.06 4.57
C ASP A 104 -6.68 5.60 4.96
N ALA A 105 -7.42 4.67 4.34
CA ALA A 105 -7.27 3.24 4.60
C ALA A 105 -5.85 2.71 4.29
N LEU A 106 -5.26 3.15 3.17
CA LEU A 106 -3.89 2.77 2.80
C LEU A 106 -2.86 3.40 3.76
N GLU A 107 -3.02 4.68 4.10
CA GLU A 107 -2.14 5.37 5.07
C GLU A 107 -2.19 4.68 6.44
N ALA A 108 -3.39 4.33 6.92
CA ALA A 108 -3.59 3.62 8.18
C ALA A 108 -2.97 2.23 8.18
N ALA A 109 -3.13 1.45 7.10
CA ALA A 109 -2.52 0.13 6.99
C ALA A 109 -1.00 0.19 7.06
N LEU A 110 -0.38 1.18 6.38
CA LEU A 110 1.08 1.35 6.42
C LEU A 110 1.57 1.93 7.74
N TRP A 111 0.80 2.80 8.39
CA TRP A 111 1.10 3.24 9.75
C TRP A 111 1.11 2.07 10.73
N ALA A 112 0.11 1.19 10.65
CA ALA A 112 0.03 0.00 11.48
C ALA A 112 1.22 -0.93 11.23
N PHE A 113 1.56 -1.19 9.96
CA PHE A 113 2.73 -2.00 9.59
C PHE A 113 4.05 -1.36 10.04
N TRP A 114 4.20 -0.05 9.92
CA TRP A 114 5.39 0.67 10.39
C TRP A 114 5.57 0.61 11.91
N SER A 115 4.46 0.66 12.67
CA SER A 115 4.46 0.72 14.14
C SER A 115 4.29 -0.64 14.84
N ASP A 116 4.18 -1.74 14.09
CA ASP A 116 3.84 -3.08 14.59
C ASP A 116 4.89 -3.76 15.49
N LYS A 117 6.02 -3.12 15.78
CA LYS A 117 7.14 -3.68 16.59
C LYS A 117 7.60 -5.07 16.11
N ASP A 118 7.56 -5.29 14.80
CA ASP A 118 7.90 -6.55 14.13
C ASP A 118 7.02 -7.74 14.60
N SER A 119 5.77 -7.43 14.94
CA SER A 119 4.77 -8.39 15.42
C SER A 119 3.46 -8.21 14.66
N PHE A 120 3.07 -9.25 13.93
CA PHE A 120 1.77 -9.29 13.26
C PHE A 120 0.61 -8.97 14.22
N ARG A 121 0.67 -9.50 15.45
CA ARG A 121 -0.35 -9.25 16.48
C ARG A 121 -0.45 -7.77 16.82
N ASP A 122 0.68 -7.10 17.03
CA ASP A 122 0.69 -5.70 17.44
C ASP A 122 0.28 -4.78 16.28
N GLY A 123 0.68 -5.11 15.04
CA GLY A 123 0.24 -4.39 13.85
C GLY A 123 -1.26 -4.50 13.59
N VAL A 124 -1.83 -5.70 13.70
CA VAL A 124 -3.29 -5.89 13.57
C VAL A 124 -4.02 -5.16 14.68
N LEU A 125 -3.55 -5.23 15.93
CA LEU A 125 -4.14 -4.48 17.05
C LEU A 125 -4.07 -2.97 16.82
N ALA A 126 -2.97 -2.45 16.28
CA ALA A 126 -2.84 -1.04 15.93
C ALA A 126 -3.88 -0.64 14.87
N ALA A 127 -4.03 -1.42 13.80
CA ALA A 127 -4.98 -1.15 12.73
C ALA A 127 -6.44 -1.15 13.22
N VAL A 128 -6.88 -2.20 13.94
CA VAL A 128 -8.29 -2.33 14.34
C VAL A 128 -8.69 -1.36 15.45
N ASN A 129 -7.75 -0.93 16.29
CA ASN A 129 -8.02 0.02 17.38
C ASN A 129 -8.08 1.49 16.91
N LEU A 130 -7.90 1.79 15.62
CA LEU A 130 -8.21 3.12 15.08
C LEU A 130 -9.71 3.44 15.21
N GLY A 131 -10.57 2.42 15.12
CA GLY A 131 -11.97 2.48 15.54
C GLY A 131 -12.90 3.33 14.66
N ASP A 132 -12.44 3.79 13.51
CA ASP A 132 -13.15 4.70 12.59
C ASP A 132 -13.27 4.19 11.16
#